data_AF-A0A7K9JZ83-F1
#
_entry.id   AF-A0A7K9JZ83-F1
#
_cell.length_a   1.000
_cell.length_b   1.000
_cell.length_c   1.000
_cell.angle_alpha   90.00
_cell.angle_beta   90.00
_cell.angle_gamma   90.00
#
_symmetry.space_group_name_H-M   'P 1'
#
loop_
_entity.id
_entity.type
_entity.pdbx_description
1 polymer ?
#
loop_
_entity_poly.entity_id
_entity_poly.type
_entity_poly.pdbx_seq_one_letter_code
_entity_poly.pdbx_strand_id
1 'polypeptide(L)' 'KETFSVLYHESDADTATATSPPWMENPWLKVDTVAAEHLARPGGGPGGRVNRKVLRLGPLSRAGFYVA' A
#
# COMPACT_ATOMS: atom_id res chain seq x y z
N LYS A 1 -8.87 -9.82 9.20
CA LYS A 1 -9.35 -8.47 8.81
C LYS A 1 -9.53 -8.48 7.29
N GLU A 2 -10.48 -7.70 6.76
CA GLU A 2 -10.78 -7.63 5.32
C GLU A 2 -10.29 -6.30 4.72
N THR A 3 -9.22 -5.77 5.32
CA THR A 3 -8.59 -4.50 4.96
C THR A 3 -7.07 -4.63 5.02
N PHE A 4 -6.38 -3.79 4.25
CA PHE A 4 -4.94 -3.57 4.32
C PHE A 4 -4.63 -2.08 4.29
N SER A 5 -3.49 -1.68 4.87
CA SER A 5 -3.01 -0.29 4.77
C SER A 5 -2.13 -0.14 3.55
N VAL A 6 -2.19 1.02 2.89
CA VAL A 6 -1.22 1.44 1.88
C VAL A 6 -0.47 2.64 2.42
N LEU A 7 0.86 2.60 2.35
CA LEU A 7 1.75 3.66 2.79
C LEU A 7 2.74 4.01 1.68
N TYR A 8 3.36 5.19 1.76
CA TYR A 8 4.46 5.57 0.87
C TYR A 8 5.58 6.30 1.62
N HIS A 9 6.79 6.23 1.08
CA HIS A 9 7.95 6.94 1.60
C HIS A 9 8.76 7.54 0.45
N GLU A 10 8.93 8.87 0.46
CA GLU A 10 9.71 9.58 -0.55
C GLU A 10 11.22 9.49 -0.27
N SER A 11 12.03 9.31 -1.32
CA SER A 11 13.49 9.27 -1.24
C SER A 11 14.12 9.96 -2.45
N ASP A 12 15.28 10.59 -2.25
CA ASP A 12 16.03 11.21 -3.35
C ASP A 12 16.89 10.21 -4.15
N ALA A 13 17.01 8.96 -3.66
CA ALA A 13 17.74 7.88 -4.33
C ALA A 13 17.19 6.48 -3.96
N ASP A 14 17.65 5.46 -4.68
CA ASP A 14 17.37 4.06 -4.36
C ASP A 14 18.23 3.59 -3.17
N THR A 15 17.70 3.76 -1.95
CA THR A 15 18.41 3.54 -0.68
C THR A 15 17.72 2.52 0.23
N ALA A 16 16.66 1.86 -0.24
CA ALA A 16 15.95 0.88 0.56
C ALA A 16 16.86 -0.33 0.84
N THR A 17 16.78 -0.84 2.06
CA THR A 17 17.46 -2.07 2.49
C THR A 17 16.44 -2.98 3.18
N ALA A 18 16.88 -4.18 3.61
CA ALA A 18 16.01 -5.08 4.36
C ALA A 18 15.44 -4.46 5.66
N THR A 19 16.10 -3.45 6.22
CA THR A 19 15.75 -2.83 7.51
C THR A 19 15.49 -1.33 7.45
N SER A 20 15.73 -0.66 6.30
CA SER A 20 15.56 0.78 6.12
C SER A 20 14.75 1.09 4.85
N PRO A 21 13.75 1.98 4.90
CA PRO A 21 13.21 2.63 6.09
C PRO A 21 12.57 1.62 7.04
N PRO A 22 12.53 1.86 8.37
CA PRO A 22 11.97 0.91 9.32
C PRO A 22 10.50 0.60 9.01
N TRP A 23 10.10 -0.65 9.21
CA TRP A 23 8.77 -1.19 8.89
C TRP A 23 7.68 -0.75 9.89
N MET A 24 7.41 0.54 9.95
CA MET A 24 6.41 1.16 10.82
C MET A 24 5.93 2.51 10.26
N GLU A 25 4.74 2.97 10.68
CA GLU A 25 4.32 4.35 10.39
C GLU A 25 5.35 5.34 10.95
N ASN A 26 5.63 6.41 10.19
CA ASN A 26 6.76 7.33 10.42
C ASN A 26 8.11 6.59 10.41
N PRO A 27 8.75 6.39 9.24
CA PRO A 27 8.81 7.39 8.16
C PRO A 27 7.87 7.11 6.98
N TRP A 28 7.09 6.03 7.02
CA TRP A 28 6.07 5.74 6.02
C TRP A 28 4.82 6.58 6.29
N LEU A 29 4.35 7.30 5.28
CA LEU A 29 3.12 8.08 5.33
C LEU A 29 1.95 7.21 4.89
N LYS A 30 0.95 7.06 5.74
CA LYS A 30 -0.25 6.31 5.42
C LYS A 30 -1.11 7.05 4.39
N VAL A 31 -1.49 6.34 3.33
CA VAL A 31 -2.32 6.84 2.23
C VAL A 31 -3.78 6.55 2.50
N ASP A 32 -4.11 5.28 2.75
CA ASP A 32 -5.47 4.81 2.99
C ASP A 32 -5.46 3.47 3.76
N THR A 33 -6.60 3.11 4.34
CA THR A 33 -6.91 1.74 4.75
C THR A 33 -7.89 1.15 3.74
N VAL A 34 -7.38 0.35 2.81
CA VAL A 34 -8.16 -0.20 1.70
C VAL A 34 -8.93 -1.42 2.17
N ALA A 35 -10.25 -1.40 1.99
CA ALA A 35 -11.13 -2.53 2.22
C ALA A 35 -11.45 -3.28 0.92
N ALA A 36 -11.73 -4.58 1.03
CA ALA A 36 -12.26 -5.35 -0.08
C ALA A 36 -13.76 -5.03 -0.30
N GLU A 37 -14.15 -4.70 -1.53
CA GLU A 37 -15.56 -4.55 -1.91
C GLU A 37 -16.22 -5.92 -2.15
N HIS A 38 -15.45 -6.84 -2.73
CA HIS A 38 -15.83 -8.20 -3.03
C HIS A 38 -15.00 -9.18 -2.22
N LEU A 39 -15.66 -9.93 -1.33
CA LEU A 39 -15.03 -10.97 -0.54
C LEU A 39 -15.08 -12.31 -1.28
N ALA A 40 -13.94 -12.97 -1.40
CA ALA A 40 -13.89 -14.34 -1.90
C ALA A 40 -14.45 -15.30 -0.84
N ARG A 41 -15.33 -16.21 -1.25
CA ARG A 41 -15.85 -17.24 -0.34
C ARG A 41 -14.82 -18.38 -0.19
N PRO A 42 -14.66 -18.95 1.01
CA PRO A 42 -13.85 -20.15 1.20
C PRO A 42 -14.36 -21.29 0.31
N GLY A 43 -13.47 -22.01 -0.38
CA GLY A 43 -13.82 -23.12 -1.27
C GLY A 43 -13.85 -22.81 -2.76
N GLY A 44 -13.43 -21.61 -3.18
CA GLY A 44 -13.16 -21.32 -4.60
C GLY A 44 -14.40 -21.33 -5.51
N GLY A 45 -15.59 -21.09 -4.94
CA GLY A 45 -16.82 -21.01 -5.71
C GLY A 45 -16.73 -19.95 -6.82
N PRO A 46 -17.37 -20.17 -7.98
CA PRO A 46 -17.29 -19.27 -9.13
C PRO A 46 -17.87 -17.91 -8.74
N GLY A 47 -17.01 -16.90 -8.57
CA GLY A 47 -17.47 -15.58 -8.12
C GLY A 47 -16.43 -14.70 -7.42
N GLY A 48 -15.18 -15.14 -7.24
CA GLY A 48 -14.11 -14.27 -6.77
C GLY A 48 -13.89 -13.13 -7.77
N ARG A 49 -14.39 -11.92 -7.45
CA ARG A 49 -14.14 -10.71 -8.23
C ARG A 49 -12.87 -10.03 -7.74
N VAL A 50 -12.04 -9.57 -8.69
CA VAL A 50 -10.86 -8.76 -8.37
C VAL A 50 -11.33 -7.37 -7.92
N ASN A 51 -10.90 -6.95 -6.74
CA ASN A 51 -11.13 -5.59 -6.25
C ASN A 51 -10.14 -4.62 -6.91
N ARG A 52 -10.58 -3.40 -7.24
CA ARG A 52 -9.71 -2.34 -7.76
C ARG A 52 -9.91 -1.06 -6.97
N LYS A 53 -8.82 -0.50 -6.45
CA LYS A 53 -8.80 0.81 -5.78
C LYS A 53 -7.77 1.69 -6.50
N VAL A 54 -8.15 2.94 -6.77
CA VAL A 54 -7.24 3.96 -7.28
C VAL A 54 -6.98 4.94 -6.14
N LEU A 55 -5.71 5.19 -5.84
CA LEU A 55 -5.26 6.09 -4.77
C LEU A 55 -4.42 7.20 -5.38
N ARG A 56 -4.49 8.39 -4.76
CA ARG A 56 -3.66 9.54 -5.15
C ARG A 56 -2.58 9.75 -4.09
N LEU A 57 -1.33 9.80 -4.53
CA LEU A 57 -0.15 10.06 -3.70
C LEU A 57 0.32 11.50 -3.90
N GLY A 58 0.66 12.20 -2.82
CA GLY A 58 1.34 13.51 -2.87
C GLY A 58 0.58 14.69 -2.26
N PRO A 59 1.11 15.92 -2.44
CA PRO A 59 2.15 16.31 -3.40
C PRO A 59 3.51 15.66 -3.11
N LEU A 60 4.18 15.18 -4.16
CA LEU A 60 5.53 14.60 -4.09
C LEU A 60 6.56 15.68 -4.41
N SER A 61 7.70 15.63 -3.75
CA SER A 61 8.76 16.65 -3.83
C SER A 61 10.17 16.09 -3.98
N ARG A 62 10.40 14.80 -3.64
CA ARG A 62 11.71 14.14 -3.80
C ARG A 62 11.86 13.46 -5.16
N ALA A 63 13.05 12.94 -5.44
CA ALA A 63 13.35 12.30 -6.72
C ALA A 63 12.52 11.02 -7.00
N GLY A 64 12.07 10.32 -5.95
CA GLY A 64 11.27 9.10 -6.08
C GLY A 64 10.57 8.70 -4.78
N PHE A 65 9.90 7.55 -4.79
CA PHE A 65 9.21 7.01 -3.61
C PHE A 65 9.05 5.49 -3.68
N TYR A 66 8.80 4.87 -2.53
CA TYR A 66 8.40 3.48 -2.38
C TYR A 66 6.95 3.40 -1.87
N VAL A 67 6.27 2.28 -2.15
CA VAL A 67 4.93 1.97 -1.62
C VAL A 67 5.02 0.69 -0.80
N ALA A 68 4.36 0.67 0.36
CA ALA A 68 4.28 -0.47 1.28
C ALA A 68 2.83 -0.79 1.65
#